data_AF-C6LQ76-F1
#
_entry.id   AF-C6LQ76-F1
#
_cell.length_a   1.000
_cell.length_b   1.000
_cell.length_c   1.000
_cell.angle_alpha   90.00
_cell.angle_beta   90.00
_cell.angle_gamma   90.00
#
_symmetry.space_group_name_H-M   'P 1'
#
loop_
_entity.id
_entity.type
_entity.pdbx_description
1 polymer ?
#
loop_
_entity_poly.entity_id
_entity_poly.type
_entity_poly.pdbx_seq_one_letter_code
_entity_poly.pdbx_strand_id
1 'polypeptide(L)'
;MPPKGNQPSAKTIQKEKQKIIEDRTFGLKNKNKSKKVQEYIQQVTKNIQNARHPGQTQNRQQQSTAEINAKKKEEEKKAQMLAMLRSSLRQPPIPEGANPKDFPCIFFLHNCCDKGDKCKYSHDNGTSHKEAPSKKEAVEEAAAETKAASADEERLNALSQAMGKLDLYRDMREQVMEYNARQQANKSGKNYEAILQEYKERYQVRFGDRKVSKEICPNYLAACKKKEIGWGFKCPLEEKNGYCEYRHCLPPGYVIEEKKKVEVIDKDLDYVEIEEDIERRRNEITSGTPVNPTTFAEWKRKRLEAKKAIEQENVNRVENILKQRGGEHYQGLTGRAIFENIGRISGMEDVAAEQDKEEVDEWLKNREDIKEVEKETEQSTEQPSDAE
;
A
#
# COMPACT_ATOMS: atom_id res chain seq x y z
N MET A 1 -8.04 1.30 40.89
CA MET A 1 -8.62 1.90 39.67
C MET A 1 -8.28 3.39 39.66
N PRO A 2 -7.41 3.89 38.76
CA PRO A 2 -7.19 5.32 38.59
C PRO A 2 -8.24 5.94 37.63
N PRO A 3 -8.60 7.23 37.79
CA PRO A 3 -9.76 7.82 37.12
C PRO A 3 -9.48 8.17 35.65
N LYS A 4 -10.51 8.01 34.81
CA LYS A 4 -10.49 8.36 33.37
C LYS A 4 -10.24 9.86 33.18
N GLY A 5 -9.14 10.20 32.51
CA GLY A 5 -8.76 11.57 32.18
C GLY A 5 -9.77 12.28 31.27
N ASN A 6 -10.17 13.47 31.69
CA ASN A 6 -11.08 14.36 30.98
C ASN A 6 -10.37 14.96 29.75
N GLN A 7 -10.79 14.61 28.53
CA GLN A 7 -10.25 15.24 27.32
C GLN A 7 -10.86 16.64 27.12
N PRO A 8 -10.05 17.67 26.79
CA PRO A 8 -10.57 19.00 26.52
C PRO A 8 -11.46 19.00 25.27
N SER A 9 -12.58 19.73 25.34
CA SER A 9 -13.55 19.80 24.24
C SER A 9 -12.94 20.34 22.94
N ALA A 10 -13.46 19.92 21.79
CA ALA A 10 -13.01 20.39 20.48
C ALA A 10 -13.04 21.92 20.32
N LYS A 11 -13.96 22.60 21.03
CA LYS A 11 -14.04 24.07 21.06
C LYS A 11 -12.87 24.71 21.81
N THR A 12 -12.40 24.07 22.88
CA THR A 12 -11.24 24.54 23.66
C THR A 12 -9.96 24.44 22.82
N ILE A 13 -9.77 23.31 22.14
CA ILE A 13 -8.68 23.04 21.19
C ILE A 13 -8.64 24.07 20.06
N GLN A 14 -9.79 24.36 19.45
CA GLN A 14 -9.87 25.37 18.38
C GLN A 14 -9.54 26.78 18.88
N LYS A 15 -9.96 27.14 20.11
CA LYS A 15 -9.68 28.45 20.71
C LYS A 15 -8.19 28.63 21.04
N GLU A 16 -7.50 27.58 21.49
CA GLU A 16 -6.06 27.60 21.70
C GLU A 16 -5.28 27.76 20.40
N LYS A 17 -5.64 27.00 19.35
CA LYS A 17 -5.04 27.15 18.02
C LYS A 17 -5.23 28.56 17.47
N GLN A 18 -6.41 29.17 17.66
CA GLN A 18 -6.68 30.56 17.27
C GLN A 18 -5.80 31.55 18.02
N LYS A 19 -5.62 31.39 19.35
CA LYS A 19 -4.70 32.24 20.13
C LYS A 19 -3.25 32.14 19.65
N ILE A 20 -2.76 30.94 19.33
CA ILE A 20 -1.39 30.73 18.82
C ILE A 20 -1.22 31.37 17.43
N ILE A 21 -2.24 31.30 16.57
CA ILE A 21 -2.25 31.98 15.28
C ILE A 21 -2.24 33.50 15.49
N GLU A 22 -3.07 34.02 16.40
CA GLU A 22 -3.14 35.45 16.69
C GLU A 22 -1.82 36.01 17.22
N ASP A 23 -1.12 35.27 18.08
CA ASP A 23 0.17 35.64 18.67
C ASP A 23 1.31 35.58 17.63
N ARG A 24 1.42 34.50 16.84
CA ARG A 24 2.46 34.39 15.79
C ARG A 24 2.23 35.30 14.59
N THR A 25 1.00 35.75 14.38
CA THR A 25 0.66 36.73 13.32
C THR A 25 0.50 38.15 13.88
N PHE A 26 0.71 38.34 15.19
CA PHE A 26 0.65 39.63 15.85
C PHE A 26 1.75 40.56 15.29
N GLY A 27 1.41 41.83 15.02
CA GLY A 27 2.34 42.79 14.41
C GLY A 27 2.49 42.71 12.88
N LEU A 28 2.23 41.56 12.25
CA LEU A 28 2.21 41.44 10.78
C LEU A 28 0.90 41.94 10.15
N LYS A 29 -0.18 42.00 10.96
CA LYS A 29 -1.51 42.46 10.52
C LYS A 29 -1.54 43.93 10.03
N ASN A 30 -0.64 44.79 10.53
CA ASN A 30 -0.49 46.17 10.05
C ASN A 30 0.24 46.27 8.69
N LYS A 31 0.87 45.19 8.21
CA LYS A 31 1.58 45.09 6.93
C LYS A 31 0.89 44.12 5.94
N ASN A 32 -0.39 43.80 6.19
CA ASN A 32 -1.22 42.87 5.41
C ASN A 32 -1.47 43.25 3.94
N LYS A 33 -0.89 44.35 3.44
CA LYS A 33 -0.98 44.78 2.04
C LYS A 33 0.08 44.12 1.15
N SER A 34 1.13 43.55 1.72
CA SER A 34 2.20 42.88 0.96
C SER A 34 1.88 41.40 0.71
N LYS A 35 1.97 40.97 -0.56
CA LYS A 35 1.71 39.57 -0.97
C LYS A 35 2.57 38.55 -0.19
N LYS A 36 3.84 38.86 0.06
CA LYS A 36 4.76 37.99 0.84
C LYS A 36 4.32 37.84 2.30
N VAL A 37 3.76 38.90 2.89
CA VAL A 37 3.23 38.88 4.26
C VAL A 37 1.93 38.05 4.31
N GLN A 38 1.08 38.16 3.29
CA GLN A 38 -0.12 37.34 3.15
C GLN A 38 0.21 35.85 3.00
N GLU A 39 1.19 35.50 2.16
CA GLU A 39 1.66 34.12 1.99
C GLU A 39 2.24 33.53 3.29
N TYR A 40 3.06 34.31 4.01
CA TYR A 40 3.60 33.89 5.30
C TYR A 40 2.51 33.66 6.35
N ILE A 41 1.53 34.57 6.45
CA ILE A 41 0.40 34.42 7.37
C ILE A 41 -0.41 33.16 7.01
N GLN A 42 -0.69 32.93 5.72
CA GLN A 42 -1.40 31.72 5.28
C GLN A 42 -0.61 30.44 5.60
N GLN A 43 0.71 30.45 5.43
CA GLN A 43 1.57 29.31 5.73
C GLN A 43 1.61 29.01 7.24
N VAL A 44 1.75 30.05 8.07
CA VAL A 44 1.76 29.92 9.54
C VAL A 44 0.39 29.45 10.05
N THR A 45 -0.71 29.99 9.52
CA THR A 45 -2.08 29.55 9.85
C THR A 45 -2.30 28.08 9.47
N LYS A 46 -1.91 27.67 8.25
CA LYS A 46 -2.03 26.26 7.81
C LYS A 46 -1.18 25.33 8.68
N ASN A 47 0.05 25.71 9.02
CA ASN A 47 0.93 24.89 9.84
C ASN A 47 0.36 24.68 11.26
N ILE A 48 -0.21 25.71 11.88
CA ILE A 48 -0.78 25.61 13.25
C ILE A 48 -2.15 24.91 13.25
N GLN A 49 -2.98 25.14 12.23
CA GLN A 49 -4.25 24.43 12.09
C GLN A 49 -4.02 22.92 11.87
N ASN A 50 -3.01 22.56 11.07
CA ASN A 50 -2.64 21.19 10.76
C ASN A 50 -1.77 20.52 11.83
N ALA A 51 -1.10 21.29 12.70
CA ALA A 51 -0.37 20.74 13.84
C ALA A 51 -1.33 20.04 14.81
N ARG A 52 -0.96 18.84 15.25
CA ARG A 52 -1.69 18.06 16.27
C ARG A 52 -1.34 18.57 17.67
N HIS A 53 -2.28 18.48 18.62
CA HIS A 53 -2.01 18.81 20.01
C HIS A 53 -0.99 17.81 20.61
N PRO A 54 -0.06 18.27 21.46
CA PRO A 54 0.73 17.37 22.31
C PRO A 54 -0.23 16.63 23.25
N GLY A 55 -0.31 15.30 23.16
CA GLY A 55 -1.13 14.47 24.05
C GLY A 55 -2.22 13.62 23.39
N GLN A 56 -2.42 13.68 22.07
CA GLN A 56 -3.23 12.68 21.35
C GLN A 56 -2.33 11.53 20.88
N THR A 57 -2.15 10.52 21.73
CA THR A 57 -1.67 9.20 21.30
C THR A 57 -2.70 8.53 20.38
N GLN A 58 -2.16 7.84 19.39
CA GLN A 58 -2.81 7.53 18.12
C GLN A 58 -3.87 6.44 18.23
N ASN A 59 -5.05 6.68 17.64
CA ASN A 59 -5.92 5.61 17.17
C ASN A 59 -6.26 5.81 15.68
N ARG A 60 -5.21 6.04 14.87
CA ARG A 60 -5.27 5.93 13.41
C ARG A 60 -4.02 5.17 12.96
N GLN A 61 -4.23 3.88 12.74
CA GLN A 61 -3.44 2.96 11.91
C GLN A 61 -2.23 3.63 11.27
N GLN A 62 -1.06 3.44 11.88
CA GLN A 62 0.14 3.24 11.08
C GLN A 62 -0.21 2.09 10.14
N GLN A 63 -0.22 2.31 8.83
CA GLN A 63 -0.11 1.18 7.90
C GLN A 63 1.09 0.38 8.40
N SER A 64 0.86 -0.88 8.73
CA SER A 64 1.90 -1.69 9.36
C SER A 64 3.13 -1.67 8.45
N THR A 65 4.32 -1.68 9.04
CA THR A 65 5.57 -1.84 8.27
C THR A 65 5.50 -3.07 7.37
N ALA A 66 4.73 -4.10 7.79
CA ALA A 66 4.38 -5.26 7.00
C ALA A 66 3.57 -4.94 5.73
N GLU A 67 2.54 -4.10 5.78
CA GLU A 67 1.74 -3.69 4.60
C GLU A 67 2.54 -2.81 3.63
N ILE A 68 3.39 -1.91 4.14
CA ILE A 68 4.27 -1.09 3.30
C ILE A 68 5.32 -1.97 2.62
N ASN A 69 5.91 -2.92 3.34
CA ASN A 69 6.87 -3.87 2.79
C ASN A 69 6.19 -4.87 1.83
N ALA A 70 4.93 -5.25 2.07
CA ALA A 70 4.15 -6.10 1.17
C ALA A 70 3.86 -5.40 -0.16
N LYS A 71 3.44 -4.13 -0.13
CA LYS A 71 3.25 -3.31 -1.35
C LYS A 71 4.55 -3.13 -2.13
N LYS A 72 5.67 -2.85 -1.45
CA LYS A 72 7.00 -2.78 -2.09
C LYS A 72 7.42 -4.11 -2.71
N LYS A 73 7.22 -5.24 -2.03
CA LYS A 73 7.49 -6.57 -2.57
C LYS A 73 6.60 -6.90 -3.78
N GLU A 74 5.35 -6.47 -3.78
CA GLU A 74 4.44 -6.66 -4.92
C GLU A 74 4.88 -5.81 -6.13
N GLU A 75 5.29 -4.57 -5.90
CA GLU A 75 5.83 -3.68 -6.93
C GLU A 75 7.16 -4.22 -7.50
N GLU A 76 8.04 -4.74 -6.64
CA GLU A 76 9.29 -5.39 -7.05
C GLU A 76 9.03 -6.67 -7.87
N LYS A 77 8.06 -7.50 -7.46
CA LYS A 77 7.62 -8.67 -8.25
C LYS A 77 7.03 -8.27 -9.59
N LYS A 78 6.24 -7.19 -9.66
CA LYS A 78 5.72 -6.65 -10.93
C LYS A 78 6.85 -6.13 -11.82
N ALA A 79 7.83 -5.43 -11.25
CA ALA A 79 9.01 -4.97 -11.97
C ALA A 79 9.87 -6.14 -12.49
N GLN A 80 10.04 -7.18 -11.68
CA GLN A 80 10.77 -8.39 -12.06
C GLN A 80 10.04 -9.17 -13.18
N MET A 81 8.72 -9.27 -13.10
CA MET A 81 7.89 -9.88 -14.15
C MET A 81 7.96 -9.08 -15.47
N LEU A 82 7.93 -7.75 -15.39
CA LEU A 82 8.10 -6.89 -16.57
C LEU A 82 9.50 -7.01 -17.17
N ALA A 83 10.54 -7.15 -16.34
CA ALA A 83 11.90 -7.39 -16.80
C ALA A 83 12.06 -8.76 -17.49
N MET A 84 11.42 -9.80 -16.98
CA MET A 84 11.39 -11.14 -17.60
C MET A 84 10.61 -11.14 -18.93
N LEU A 85 9.53 -10.36 -19.02
CA LEU A 85 8.81 -10.17 -20.28
C LEU A 85 9.70 -9.46 -21.32
N ARG A 86 10.47 -8.45 -20.92
CA ARG A 86 11.42 -7.76 -21.80
C ARG A 86 12.51 -8.66 -22.33
N SER A 87 13.09 -9.53 -21.51
CA SER A 87 14.16 -10.43 -21.96
C SER A 87 13.67 -11.47 -22.97
N SER A 88 12.38 -11.80 -22.95
CA SER A 88 11.77 -12.78 -23.85
C SER A 88 11.42 -12.20 -25.22
N LEU A 89 11.29 -10.88 -25.35
CA LEU A 89 10.92 -10.21 -26.60
C LEU A 89 12.15 -9.83 -27.41
N ARG A 90 12.16 -10.17 -28.70
CA ARG A 90 13.19 -9.76 -29.66
C ARG A 90 12.54 -9.06 -30.85
N GLN A 91 13.05 -7.87 -31.17
CA GLN A 91 12.64 -7.13 -32.36
C GLN A 91 13.35 -7.71 -33.59
N PRO A 92 12.62 -8.11 -34.66
CA PRO A 92 13.23 -8.60 -35.88
C PRO A 92 14.06 -7.49 -36.57
N PRO A 93 15.15 -7.87 -37.28
CA PRO A 93 15.96 -6.91 -38.02
C PRO A 93 15.15 -6.28 -39.16
N ILE A 94 15.38 -4.98 -39.39
CA ILE A 94 14.75 -4.24 -40.48
C ILE A 94 15.53 -4.53 -41.78
N PRO A 95 14.85 -4.80 -42.91
CA PRO A 95 15.49 -4.94 -44.22
C PRO A 95 16.32 -3.70 -44.61
N GLU A 96 17.48 -3.90 -45.23
CA GLU A 96 18.37 -2.83 -45.65
C GLU A 96 17.65 -1.88 -46.63
N GLY A 97 17.51 -0.60 -46.24
CA GLY A 97 16.82 0.44 -47.02
C GLY A 97 15.40 0.77 -46.56
N ALA A 98 14.80 0.02 -45.64
CA ALA A 98 13.46 0.31 -45.12
C ALA A 98 13.49 1.27 -43.91
N ASN A 99 12.50 2.16 -43.79
CA ASN A 99 12.46 3.13 -42.68
C ASN A 99 12.08 2.43 -41.36
N PRO A 100 12.82 2.65 -40.26
CA PRO A 100 12.55 1.97 -38.99
C PRO A 100 11.19 2.27 -38.34
N LYS A 101 10.62 3.45 -38.64
CA LYS A 101 9.33 3.91 -38.14
C LYS A 101 8.13 3.26 -38.86
N ASP A 102 8.35 2.50 -39.92
CA ASP A 102 7.28 1.76 -40.61
C ASP A 102 6.97 0.42 -39.91
N PHE A 103 7.84 -0.02 -38.99
CA PHE A 103 7.68 -1.27 -38.26
C PHE A 103 7.22 -1.01 -36.82
N PRO A 104 6.18 -1.71 -36.32
CA PRO A 104 5.72 -1.53 -34.94
C PRO A 104 6.76 -2.02 -33.94
N CYS A 105 6.90 -1.29 -32.85
CA CYS A 105 7.73 -1.70 -31.72
C CYS A 105 7.04 -2.84 -30.99
N ILE A 106 7.65 -4.03 -31.00
CA ILE A 106 7.13 -5.22 -30.31
C ILE A 106 7.06 -4.95 -28.80
N PHE A 107 8.05 -4.24 -28.26
CA PHE A 107 8.04 -3.84 -26.85
C PHE A 107 6.90 -2.86 -26.52
N PHE A 108 6.48 -2.02 -27.46
CA PHE A 108 5.35 -1.11 -27.24
C PHE A 108 4.03 -1.87 -27.29
N LEU A 109 3.91 -2.80 -28.25
CA LEU A 109 2.75 -3.68 -28.37
C LEU A 109 2.53 -4.51 -27.09
N HIS A 110 3.60 -4.86 -26.38
CA HIS A 110 3.57 -5.56 -25.09
C HIS A 110 3.62 -4.65 -23.86
N ASN A 111 3.40 -3.33 -24.01
CA ASN A 111 3.40 -2.34 -22.92
C ASN A 111 4.70 -2.32 -22.07
N CYS A 112 5.83 -2.68 -22.66
CA CYS A 112 7.11 -2.80 -21.98
C CYS A 112 8.22 -1.97 -22.64
N CYS A 113 7.91 -1.02 -23.53
CA CYS A 113 8.91 -0.18 -24.20
C CYS A 113 9.40 0.98 -23.31
N ASP A 114 10.68 1.01 -22.98
CA ASP A 114 11.31 2.09 -22.20
C ASP A 114 11.68 3.34 -23.02
N LYS A 115 11.58 3.26 -24.35
CA LYS A 115 12.08 4.30 -25.27
C LYS A 115 11.05 5.39 -25.59
N GLY A 116 9.78 5.19 -25.23
CA GLY A 116 8.69 6.14 -25.48
C GLY A 116 8.71 6.69 -26.92
N ASP A 117 8.45 7.99 -27.09
CA ASP A 117 8.40 8.64 -28.41
C ASP A 117 9.75 8.66 -29.15
N LYS A 118 10.86 8.45 -28.43
CA LYS A 118 12.21 8.35 -28.99
C LYS A 118 12.52 6.95 -29.52
N CYS A 119 11.55 6.04 -29.50
CA CYS A 119 11.73 4.71 -30.05
C CYS A 119 12.01 4.76 -31.56
N LYS A 120 12.96 3.94 -31.99
CA LYS A 120 13.32 3.74 -33.40
C LYS A 120 12.16 3.12 -34.21
N TYR A 121 11.28 2.38 -33.53
CA TYR A 121 10.15 1.65 -34.10
C TYR A 121 8.83 2.38 -33.81
N SER A 122 7.80 2.16 -34.61
CA SER A 122 6.50 2.82 -34.45
C SER A 122 5.81 2.46 -33.13
N HIS A 123 5.23 3.47 -32.48
CA HIS A 123 4.36 3.35 -31.31
C HIS A 123 2.90 3.71 -31.67
N ASP A 124 2.53 3.61 -32.95
CA ASP A 124 1.23 4.02 -33.44
C ASP A 124 0.31 2.79 -33.57
N ASN A 125 -0.60 2.60 -32.63
CA ASN A 125 -1.51 1.45 -32.56
C ASN A 125 -2.72 1.63 -33.49
N GLY A 126 -2.54 1.95 -34.77
CA GLY A 126 -3.59 1.86 -35.81
C GLY A 126 -4.90 2.63 -35.54
N THR A 127 -4.97 3.46 -34.51
CA THR A 127 -6.04 4.39 -34.23
C THR A 127 -5.54 5.75 -34.68
N SER A 128 -5.96 6.15 -35.88
CA SER A 128 -5.73 7.47 -36.46
C SER A 128 -5.55 8.56 -35.39
N HIS A 129 -4.33 9.08 -35.26
CA HIS A 129 -4.09 10.30 -34.54
C HIS A 129 -4.97 11.40 -35.15
N LYS A 130 -5.99 11.85 -34.40
CA LYS A 130 -6.41 13.25 -34.50
C LYS A 130 -5.19 14.07 -34.15
N GLU A 131 -4.89 15.08 -34.97
CA GLU A 131 -3.83 16.04 -34.72
C GLU A 131 -3.88 16.52 -33.26
N ALA A 132 -2.73 16.46 -32.58
CA ALA A 132 -2.66 16.78 -31.17
C ALA A 132 -3.11 18.23 -30.93
N PRO A 133 -4.10 18.47 -30.06
CA PRO A 133 -4.51 19.83 -29.72
C PRO A 133 -3.35 20.59 -29.09
N SER A 134 -3.25 21.87 -29.41
CA SER A 134 -2.18 22.75 -28.91
C SER A 134 -2.14 22.74 -27.36
N LYS A 135 -0.98 23.00 -26.74
CA LYS A 135 -0.80 22.99 -25.27
C LYS A 135 -1.82 23.83 -24.47
N LYS A 136 -2.55 24.75 -25.12
CA LYS A 136 -3.65 25.52 -24.51
C LYS A 136 -4.96 24.73 -24.50
N GLU A 137 -5.27 24.06 -25.59
CA GLU A 137 -6.46 23.21 -25.74
C GLU A 137 -6.38 21.97 -24.84
N ALA A 138 -5.20 21.35 -24.69
CA ALA A 138 -5.01 20.22 -23.77
C ALA A 138 -5.19 20.59 -22.28
N VAL A 139 -4.87 21.84 -21.90
CA VAL A 139 -5.08 22.34 -20.53
C VAL A 139 -6.53 22.72 -20.30
N GLU A 140 -7.23 23.19 -21.32
CA GLU A 140 -8.66 23.51 -21.27
C GLU A 140 -9.53 22.24 -21.27
N GLU A 141 -9.16 21.23 -22.05
CA GLU A 141 -9.81 19.91 -22.06
C GLU A 141 -9.56 19.16 -20.73
N ALA A 142 -8.33 19.18 -20.21
CA ALA A 142 -8.04 18.62 -18.89
C ALA A 142 -8.78 19.38 -17.76
N ALA A 143 -8.92 20.71 -17.86
CA ALA A 143 -9.70 21.50 -16.91
C ALA A 143 -11.21 21.22 -17.03
N ALA A 144 -11.71 20.98 -18.24
CA ALA A 144 -13.10 20.59 -18.51
C ALA A 144 -13.40 19.18 -17.99
N GLU A 145 -12.49 18.22 -18.19
CA GLU A 145 -12.58 16.86 -17.63
C GLU A 145 -12.53 16.87 -16.11
N THR A 146 -11.65 17.68 -15.51
CA THR A 146 -11.55 17.80 -14.04
C THR A 146 -12.82 18.43 -13.45
N LYS A 147 -13.42 19.40 -14.15
CA LYS A 147 -14.69 20.04 -13.76
C LYS A 147 -15.90 19.13 -13.99
N ALA A 148 -15.88 18.29 -15.02
CA ALA A 148 -16.90 17.28 -15.27
C ALA A 148 -16.81 16.16 -14.23
N ALA A 149 -15.61 15.72 -13.86
CA ALA A 149 -15.37 14.72 -12.82
C ALA A 149 -15.84 15.21 -11.44
N SER A 150 -15.56 16.47 -11.09
CA SER A 150 -16.05 17.03 -9.82
C SER A 150 -17.58 17.17 -9.78
N ALA A 151 -18.21 17.50 -10.91
CA ALA A 151 -19.67 17.53 -11.03
C ALA A 151 -20.29 16.12 -10.97
N ASP A 152 -19.64 15.11 -11.56
CA ASP A 152 -20.07 13.71 -11.48
C ASP A 152 -19.97 13.18 -10.05
N GLU A 153 -18.90 13.51 -9.31
CA GLU A 153 -18.74 13.15 -7.90
C GLU A 153 -19.81 13.80 -7.01
N GLU A 154 -20.10 15.09 -7.21
CA GLU A 154 -21.17 15.79 -6.49
C GLU A 154 -22.55 15.19 -6.77
N ARG A 155 -22.83 14.83 -8.03
CA ARG A 155 -24.06 14.13 -8.42
C ARG A 155 -24.16 12.76 -7.75
N LEU A 156 -23.08 11.99 -7.69
CA LEU A 156 -23.06 10.67 -7.06
C LEU A 156 -23.26 10.75 -5.54
N ASN A 157 -22.68 11.77 -4.90
CA ASN A 157 -22.92 12.04 -3.48
C ASN A 157 -24.38 12.42 -3.22
N ALA A 158 -24.97 13.28 -4.05
CA ALA A 158 -26.40 13.62 -3.96
C ALA A 158 -27.29 12.38 -4.16
N LEU A 159 -26.93 11.50 -5.10
CA LEU A 159 -27.65 10.25 -5.34
C LEU A 159 -27.55 9.30 -4.14
N SER A 160 -26.37 9.18 -3.53
CA SER A 160 -26.15 8.42 -2.30
C SER A 160 -26.95 8.97 -1.11
N GLN A 161 -27.06 10.30 -0.99
CA GLN A 161 -27.88 10.94 0.04
C GLN A 161 -29.38 10.70 -0.18
N ALA A 162 -29.84 10.74 -1.42
CA ALA A 162 -31.26 10.60 -1.75
C ALA A 162 -31.75 9.13 -1.72
N MET A 163 -30.91 8.19 -2.15
CA MET A 163 -31.24 6.75 -2.25
C MET A 163 -30.77 5.94 -1.05
N GLY A 164 -29.86 6.48 -0.23
CA GLY A 164 -29.22 5.75 0.85
C GLY A 164 -28.18 4.74 0.33
N LYS A 165 -27.90 3.70 1.13
CA LYS A 165 -26.95 2.65 0.77
C LYS A 165 -27.49 1.85 -0.42
N LEU A 166 -26.63 1.58 -1.40
CA LEU A 166 -26.93 0.71 -2.53
C LEU A 166 -27.33 -0.69 -2.01
N ASP A 167 -28.50 -1.17 -2.41
CA ASP A 167 -28.93 -2.54 -2.16
C ASP A 167 -28.16 -3.50 -3.08
N LEU A 168 -27.32 -4.37 -2.53
CA LEU A 168 -26.47 -5.25 -3.32
C LEU A 168 -27.24 -6.41 -3.96
N TYR A 169 -28.45 -6.72 -3.52
CA TYR A 169 -29.23 -7.87 -4.01
C TYR A 169 -30.21 -7.53 -5.13
N ARG A 170 -30.38 -6.23 -5.43
CA ARG A 170 -31.23 -5.73 -6.51
C ARG A 170 -30.38 -5.11 -7.62
N ASP A 171 -30.73 -5.36 -8.88
CA ASP A 171 -29.88 -4.90 -9.99
C ASP A 171 -29.71 -3.38 -9.96
N MET A 172 -28.47 -2.93 -9.91
CA MET A 172 -28.14 -1.51 -9.76
C MET A 172 -28.84 -0.62 -10.81
N ARG A 173 -29.04 -1.11 -12.03
CA ARG A 173 -29.70 -0.35 -13.11
C ARG A 173 -31.18 -0.16 -12.83
N GLU A 174 -31.86 -1.15 -12.27
CA GLU A 174 -33.27 -1.07 -11.88
C GLU A 174 -33.46 0.00 -10.81
N GLN A 175 -32.59 0.02 -9.79
CA GLN A 175 -32.67 1.00 -8.70
C GLN A 175 -32.48 2.43 -9.21
N VAL A 176 -31.52 2.63 -10.12
CA VAL A 176 -31.29 3.94 -10.76
C VAL A 176 -32.49 4.35 -11.63
N MET A 177 -33.11 3.42 -12.35
CA MET A 177 -34.32 3.69 -13.14
C MET A 177 -35.50 4.10 -12.26
N GLU A 178 -35.76 3.37 -11.17
CA GLU A 178 -36.82 3.71 -10.21
C GLU A 178 -36.60 5.10 -9.59
N TYR A 179 -35.36 5.42 -9.21
CA TYR A 179 -35.01 6.74 -8.70
C TYR A 179 -35.33 7.84 -9.70
N ASN A 180 -34.85 7.69 -10.95
CA ASN A 180 -35.07 8.68 -11.99
C ASN A 180 -36.57 8.85 -12.29
N ALA A 181 -37.32 7.75 -12.29
CA ALA A 181 -38.77 7.78 -12.45
C ALA A 181 -39.47 8.54 -11.32
N ARG A 182 -39.08 8.33 -10.05
CA ARG A 182 -39.60 9.10 -8.90
C ARG A 182 -39.28 10.60 -9.04
N GLN A 183 -38.06 10.95 -9.43
CA GLN A 183 -37.67 12.34 -9.63
C GLN A 183 -38.47 13.01 -10.75
N GLN A 184 -38.70 12.31 -11.86
CA GLN A 184 -39.49 12.84 -12.97
C GLN A 184 -40.99 12.93 -12.62
N ALA A 185 -41.53 11.98 -11.86
CA ALA A 185 -42.90 12.02 -11.37
C ALA A 185 -43.13 13.23 -10.46
N ASN A 186 -42.22 13.46 -9.49
CA ASN A 186 -42.28 14.62 -8.59
C ASN A 186 -42.20 15.96 -9.35
N LYS A 187 -41.42 16.03 -10.44
CA LYS A 187 -41.29 17.25 -11.25
C LYS A 187 -42.48 17.49 -12.19
N SER A 188 -43.02 16.42 -12.77
CA SER A 188 -44.06 16.52 -13.80
C SER A 188 -45.49 16.35 -13.27
N GLY A 189 -45.65 15.93 -12.01
CA GLY A 189 -46.95 15.60 -11.41
C GLY A 189 -47.62 14.36 -12.01
N LYS A 190 -46.93 13.64 -12.92
CA LYS A 190 -47.45 12.42 -13.56
C LYS A 190 -47.31 11.21 -12.63
N ASN A 191 -48.10 10.18 -12.90
CA ASN A 191 -48.05 8.92 -12.15
C ASN A 191 -46.67 8.25 -12.29
N TYR A 192 -46.09 7.84 -11.15
CA TYR A 192 -44.79 7.18 -11.07
C TYR A 192 -44.70 5.89 -11.88
N GLU A 193 -45.73 5.04 -11.83
CA GLU A 193 -45.73 3.75 -12.51
C GLU A 193 -45.72 3.90 -14.02
N ALA A 194 -46.47 4.88 -14.54
CA ALA A 194 -46.47 5.22 -15.97
C ALA A 194 -45.07 5.68 -16.43
N ILE A 195 -44.43 6.58 -15.67
CA ILE A 195 -43.07 7.04 -15.99
C ILE A 195 -42.07 5.88 -15.89
N LEU A 196 -42.16 5.04 -14.86
CA LEU A 196 -41.29 3.89 -14.70
C LEU A 196 -41.40 2.93 -15.90
N GLN A 197 -42.63 2.72 -16.38
CA GLN A 197 -42.88 1.92 -17.56
C GLN A 197 -42.25 2.54 -18.81
N GLU A 198 -42.40 3.85 -19.04
CA GLU A 198 -41.72 4.58 -20.12
C GLU A 198 -40.18 4.44 -20.05
N TYR A 199 -39.59 4.44 -18.84
CA TYR A 199 -38.16 4.20 -18.66
C TYR A 199 -37.77 2.76 -19.05
N LYS A 200 -38.54 1.75 -18.64
CA LYS A 200 -38.32 0.35 -18.98
C LYS A 200 -38.42 0.12 -20.50
N GLU A 201 -39.43 0.69 -21.13
CA GLU A 201 -39.62 0.60 -22.58
C GLU A 201 -38.47 1.27 -23.34
N ARG A 202 -38.05 2.48 -22.94
CA ARG A 202 -36.87 3.15 -23.52
C ARG A 202 -35.60 2.33 -23.35
N TYR A 203 -35.43 1.69 -22.19
CA TYR A 203 -34.30 0.80 -21.94
C TYR A 203 -34.34 -0.40 -22.89
N GLN A 204 -35.49 -1.06 -23.02
CA GLN A 204 -35.68 -2.19 -23.91
C GLN A 204 -35.43 -1.83 -25.38
N VAL A 205 -35.92 -0.69 -25.86
CA VAL A 205 -35.68 -0.22 -27.24
C VAL A 205 -34.20 0.10 -27.48
N ARG A 206 -33.51 0.71 -26.52
CA ARG A 206 -32.09 1.06 -26.64
C ARG A 206 -31.18 -0.17 -26.73
N PHE A 207 -31.51 -1.21 -25.96
CA PHE A 207 -30.67 -2.40 -25.86
C PHE A 207 -31.17 -3.59 -26.71
N GLY A 208 -32.37 -3.50 -27.28
CA GLY A 208 -32.97 -4.48 -28.18
C GLY A 208 -33.27 -5.83 -27.51
N ASP A 209 -33.23 -6.91 -28.29
CA ASP A 209 -33.41 -8.30 -27.82
C ASP A 209 -32.21 -8.85 -27.03
N ARG A 210 -31.23 -8.01 -26.66
CA ARG A 210 -30.09 -8.40 -25.82
C ARG A 210 -30.58 -8.64 -24.40
N LYS A 211 -31.08 -9.85 -24.17
CA LYS A 211 -31.56 -10.31 -22.87
C LYS A 211 -30.43 -10.17 -21.85
N VAL A 212 -30.74 -9.51 -20.73
CA VAL A 212 -29.88 -9.59 -19.56
C VAL A 212 -29.83 -11.06 -19.14
N SER A 213 -28.65 -11.65 -19.11
CA SER A 213 -28.46 -13.01 -18.64
C SER A 213 -28.90 -13.12 -17.17
N LYS A 214 -29.36 -14.30 -16.74
CA LYS A 214 -29.69 -14.53 -15.31
C LYS A 214 -28.44 -14.58 -14.42
N GLU A 215 -27.26 -14.63 -15.05
CA GLU A 215 -25.97 -14.71 -14.38
C GLU A 215 -25.51 -13.34 -13.89
N ILE A 216 -24.64 -13.38 -12.89
CA ILE A 216 -24.12 -12.19 -12.21
C ILE A 216 -22.86 -11.73 -12.91
N CYS A 217 -22.71 -10.42 -13.05
CA CYS A 217 -21.55 -9.84 -13.70
C CYS A 217 -20.28 -10.18 -12.91
N PRO A 218 -19.26 -10.83 -13.52
CA PRO A 218 -18.01 -11.14 -12.85
C PRO A 218 -17.30 -9.89 -12.30
N ASN A 219 -17.35 -8.79 -13.04
CA ASN A 219 -16.75 -7.52 -12.63
C ASN A 219 -17.49 -6.89 -11.44
N TYR A 220 -18.82 -7.04 -11.39
CA TYR A 220 -19.63 -6.60 -10.25
C TYR A 220 -19.30 -7.42 -9.01
N LEU A 221 -19.23 -8.76 -9.13
CA LEU A 221 -18.84 -9.63 -8.03
C LEU A 221 -17.43 -9.31 -7.51
N ALA A 222 -16.49 -9.02 -8.41
CA ALA A 222 -15.15 -8.60 -8.04
C ALA A 222 -15.14 -7.25 -7.28
N ALA A 223 -15.91 -6.27 -7.75
CA ALA A 223 -16.04 -4.96 -7.09
C ALA A 223 -16.72 -5.07 -5.70
N CYS A 224 -17.74 -5.92 -5.59
CA CYS A 224 -18.37 -6.27 -4.32
C CYS A 224 -17.37 -6.87 -3.33
N LYS A 225 -16.56 -7.85 -3.76
CA LYS A 225 -15.50 -8.45 -2.91
C LYS A 225 -14.45 -7.43 -2.46
N LYS A 226 -14.13 -6.44 -3.30
CA LYS A 226 -13.19 -5.35 -2.97
C LYS A 226 -13.80 -4.24 -2.10
N LYS A 227 -15.12 -4.28 -1.85
CA LYS A 227 -15.87 -3.20 -1.17
C LYS A 227 -15.75 -1.84 -1.88
N GLU A 228 -15.55 -1.86 -3.20
CA GLU A 228 -15.46 -0.66 -4.05
C GLU A 228 -16.80 -0.35 -4.77
N ILE A 229 -17.86 -1.07 -4.42
CA ILE A 229 -19.18 -0.92 -5.03
C ILE A 229 -19.96 0.25 -4.42
N GLY A 230 -20.63 1.03 -5.27
CA GLY A 230 -21.50 2.14 -4.87
C GLY A 230 -22.29 2.67 -6.07
N TRP A 231 -23.09 3.72 -5.86
CA TRP A 231 -23.89 4.34 -6.94
C TRP A 231 -23.08 4.84 -8.14
N GLY A 232 -21.78 5.07 -7.96
CA GLY A 232 -20.84 5.45 -9.02
C GLY A 232 -20.15 4.30 -9.74
N PHE A 233 -20.49 3.04 -9.42
CA PHE A 233 -19.85 1.89 -10.06
C PHE A 233 -20.18 1.84 -11.55
N LYS A 234 -19.16 1.96 -12.40
CA LYS A 234 -19.25 1.74 -13.85
C LYS A 234 -18.65 0.38 -14.16
N CYS A 235 -19.43 -0.50 -14.78
CA CYS A 235 -18.94 -1.83 -15.12
C CYS A 235 -17.91 -1.72 -16.25
N PRO A 236 -16.71 -2.31 -16.14
CA PRO A 236 -15.71 -2.28 -17.22
C PRO A 236 -16.21 -2.87 -18.55
N LEU A 237 -17.18 -3.79 -18.51
CA LEU A 237 -17.83 -4.32 -19.71
C LEU A 237 -18.78 -3.29 -20.34
N GLU A 238 -19.47 -2.52 -19.50
CA GLU A 238 -20.37 -1.44 -19.93
C GLU A 238 -19.59 -0.26 -20.52
N GLU A 239 -18.40 0.05 -19.99
CA GLU A 239 -17.52 1.06 -20.58
C GLU A 239 -16.97 0.65 -21.96
N LYS A 240 -16.65 -0.64 -22.15
CA LYS A 240 -16.11 -1.15 -23.42
C LYS A 240 -17.18 -1.38 -24.48
N ASN A 241 -18.31 -1.98 -24.11
CA ASN A 241 -19.34 -2.42 -25.06
C ASN A 241 -20.59 -1.53 -25.03
N GLY A 242 -20.62 -0.49 -24.18
CA GLY A 242 -21.79 0.36 -23.93
C GLY A 242 -22.91 -0.33 -23.14
N TYR A 243 -22.77 -1.63 -22.84
CA TYR A 243 -23.78 -2.45 -22.17
C TYR A 243 -23.15 -3.65 -21.47
N CYS A 244 -23.64 -3.96 -20.26
CA CYS A 244 -23.33 -5.21 -19.57
C CYS A 244 -24.50 -6.19 -19.70
N GLU A 245 -24.25 -7.35 -20.30
CA GLU A 245 -25.23 -8.42 -20.46
C GLU A 245 -25.60 -9.10 -19.13
N TYR A 246 -24.73 -9.03 -18.13
CA TYR A 246 -24.93 -9.70 -16.85
C TYR A 246 -25.65 -8.81 -15.83
N ARG A 247 -26.22 -9.41 -14.78
CA ARG A 247 -26.86 -8.66 -13.69
C ARG A 247 -25.84 -8.04 -12.75
N HIS A 248 -26.09 -6.78 -12.36
CA HIS A 248 -25.30 -6.04 -11.37
C HIS A 248 -25.94 -6.16 -9.99
N CYS A 249 -26.06 -7.39 -9.50
CA CYS A 249 -26.57 -7.72 -8.16
C CYS A 249 -25.99 -9.05 -7.68
N LEU A 250 -25.92 -9.23 -6.36
CA LEU A 250 -25.60 -10.50 -5.72
C LEU A 250 -26.83 -11.43 -5.73
N PRO A 251 -26.61 -12.76 -5.78
CA PRO A 251 -27.71 -13.70 -5.63
C PRO A 251 -28.38 -13.55 -4.26
N PRO A 252 -29.70 -13.77 -4.15
CA PRO A 252 -30.40 -13.73 -2.86
C PRO A 252 -29.74 -14.69 -1.86
N GLY A 253 -29.36 -14.19 -0.68
CA GLY A 253 -28.70 -14.97 0.38
C GLY A 253 -27.17 -15.10 0.25
N TYR A 254 -26.55 -14.57 -0.80
CA TYR A 254 -25.09 -14.56 -0.92
C TYR A 254 -24.48 -13.48 -0.02
N VAL A 255 -23.81 -13.90 1.05
CA VAL A 255 -23.08 -13.00 1.95
C VAL A 255 -21.63 -12.90 1.49
N ILE A 256 -21.15 -11.67 1.26
CA ILE A 256 -19.73 -11.45 0.98
C ILE A 256 -18.96 -11.74 2.27
N GLU A 257 -18.13 -12.77 2.26
CA GLU A 257 -17.22 -13.07 3.36
C GLU A 257 -16.26 -11.89 3.55
N GLU A 258 -16.46 -11.14 4.62
CA GLU A 258 -15.48 -10.18 5.04
C GLU A 258 -14.29 -10.96 5.59
N LYS A 259 -13.10 -10.78 5.01
CA LYS A 259 -11.87 -11.24 5.67
C LYS A 259 -11.87 -10.62 7.05
N LYS A 260 -12.08 -11.43 8.10
CA LYS A 260 -12.00 -10.99 9.48
C LYS A 260 -10.71 -10.22 9.59
N LYS A 261 -10.83 -8.92 9.84
CA LYS A 261 -9.68 -8.12 10.23
C LYS A 261 -9.15 -8.83 11.47
N VAL A 262 -7.91 -9.29 11.42
CA VAL A 262 -7.26 -9.92 12.57
C VAL A 262 -7.06 -8.78 13.58
N GLU A 263 -8.10 -8.51 14.35
CA GLU A 263 -8.08 -7.57 15.46
C GLU A 263 -7.40 -8.30 16.60
N VAL A 264 -6.14 -7.93 16.84
CA VAL A 264 -5.30 -8.39 17.96
C VAL A 264 -5.30 -9.91 18.11
N ILE A 265 -4.32 -10.55 17.46
CA ILE A 265 -3.97 -11.96 17.66
C ILE A 265 -3.87 -12.21 19.17
N ASP A 266 -4.82 -12.98 19.72
CA ASP A 266 -4.67 -13.62 21.02
C ASP A 266 -3.42 -14.49 20.92
N LYS A 267 -2.39 -14.16 21.71
CA LYS A 267 -1.11 -14.89 21.75
C LYS A 267 -1.29 -16.38 22.05
N ASP A 268 -2.44 -16.75 22.61
CA ASP A 268 -2.79 -18.10 23.00
C ASP A 268 -3.26 -18.97 21.82
N LEU A 269 -3.67 -18.38 20.69
CA LEU A 269 -4.08 -19.13 19.48
C LEU A 269 -2.91 -19.46 18.54
N ASP A 270 -1.91 -18.57 18.43
CA ASP A 270 -0.62 -18.90 17.80
C ASP A 270 0.17 -19.92 18.66
N TYR A 271 -0.17 -20.01 19.94
CA TYR A 271 0.19 -21.06 20.92
C TYR A 271 0.27 -22.44 20.26
N VAL A 272 -0.95 -22.96 20.09
CA VAL A 272 -1.27 -24.33 19.67
C VAL A 272 -0.74 -24.65 18.27
N GLU A 273 -0.77 -23.69 17.34
CA GLU A 273 -0.22 -23.88 15.98
C GLU A 273 1.31 -24.02 16.00
N ILE A 274 2.01 -23.29 16.87
CA ILE A 274 3.47 -23.41 17.05
C ILE A 274 3.82 -24.77 17.67
N GLU A 275 3.06 -25.28 18.65
CA GLU A 275 3.30 -26.62 19.20
C GLU A 275 3.16 -27.71 18.15
N GLU A 276 2.08 -27.69 17.37
CA GLU A 276 1.86 -28.65 16.29
C GLU A 276 2.98 -28.59 15.23
N ASP A 277 3.47 -27.40 14.91
CA ASP A 277 4.60 -27.22 14.00
C ASP A 277 5.94 -27.69 14.59
N ILE A 278 6.16 -27.52 15.90
CA ILE A 278 7.34 -28.04 16.59
C ILE A 278 7.31 -29.57 16.59
N GLU A 279 6.17 -30.20 16.86
CA GLU A 279 6.01 -31.65 16.86
C GLU A 279 6.19 -32.24 15.45
N ARG A 280 5.61 -31.59 14.43
CA ARG A 280 5.82 -31.94 13.02
C ARG A 280 7.32 -31.92 12.66
N ARG A 281 8.02 -30.83 12.99
CA ARG A 281 9.46 -30.69 12.71
C ARG A 281 10.32 -31.66 13.52
N ARG A 282 9.93 -32.00 14.76
CA ARG A 282 10.60 -33.05 15.54
C ARG A 282 10.48 -34.42 14.86
N ASN A 283 9.30 -34.75 14.32
CA ASN A 283 9.08 -36.01 13.60
C ASN A 283 9.84 -36.06 12.26
N GLU A 284 10.05 -34.92 11.60
CA GLU A 284 10.86 -34.81 10.39
C GLU A 284 12.37 -35.02 10.65
N ILE A 285 12.85 -34.65 11.84
CA ILE A 285 14.26 -34.85 12.23
C ILE A 285 14.48 -36.34 12.54
N THR A 286 14.97 -37.08 11.54
CA THR A 286 15.23 -38.53 11.65
C THR A 286 16.56 -38.86 12.34
N SER A 287 17.52 -37.92 12.36
CA SER A 287 18.83 -38.06 13.00
C SER A 287 19.26 -36.75 13.65
N GLY A 288 19.73 -36.80 14.90
CA GLY A 288 20.18 -35.63 15.64
C GLY A 288 21.59 -35.82 16.21
N THR A 289 22.33 -34.71 16.32
CA THR A 289 23.58 -34.66 17.08
C THR A 289 23.23 -34.57 18.57
N PRO A 290 23.71 -35.49 19.43
CA PRO A 290 23.49 -35.40 20.87
C PRO A 290 24.02 -34.08 21.41
N VAL A 291 23.24 -33.38 22.22
CA VAL A 291 23.65 -32.11 22.84
C VAL A 291 24.55 -32.45 24.04
N ASN A 292 25.85 -32.49 23.79
CA ASN A 292 26.89 -32.57 24.82
C ASN A 292 27.66 -31.23 24.87
N PRO A 293 28.46 -30.95 25.92
CA PRO A 293 29.10 -29.65 26.05
C PRO A 293 30.03 -29.27 24.89
N THR A 294 30.75 -30.24 24.31
CA THR A 294 31.67 -30.02 23.20
C THR A 294 30.94 -29.68 21.90
N THR A 295 29.89 -30.44 21.54
CA THR A 295 29.04 -30.17 20.37
C THR A 295 28.25 -28.87 20.53
N PHE A 296 27.82 -28.53 21.75
CA PHE A 296 27.15 -27.27 22.05
C PHE A 296 28.10 -26.07 21.90
N ALA A 297 29.34 -26.18 22.37
CA ALA A 297 30.36 -25.14 22.19
C ALA A 297 30.65 -24.88 20.71
N GLU A 298 30.78 -25.94 19.89
CA GLU A 298 30.95 -25.81 18.44
C GLU A 298 29.74 -25.18 17.76
N TRP A 299 28.52 -25.58 18.12
CA TRP A 299 27.29 -24.98 17.62
C TRP A 299 27.19 -23.49 17.99
N LYS A 300 27.51 -23.15 19.24
CA LYS A 300 27.50 -21.77 19.75
C LYS A 300 28.52 -20.90 19.01
N ARG A 301 29.72 -21.42 18.74
CA ARG A 301 30.74 -20.75 17.93
C ARG A 301 30.24 -20.48 16.50
N LYS A 302 29.68 -21.49 15.83
CA LYS A 302 29.11 -21.36 14.47
C LYS A 302 27.96 -20.35 14.43
N ARG A 303 27.08 -20.36 15.44
CA ARG A 303 25.98 -19.40 15.54
C ARG A 303 26.47 -17.96 15.74
N LEU A 304 27.51 -17.77 16.55
CA LEU A 304 28.11 -16.45 16.78
C LEU A 304 28.80 -15.92 15.52
N GLU A 305 29.54 -16.78 14.81
CA GLU A 305 30.18 -16.44 13.53
C GLU A 305 29.13 -16.09 12.47
N ALA A 306 28.05 -16.87 12.35
CA ALA A 306 26.94 -16.57 11.45
C ALA A 306 26.26 -15.23 11.79
N LYS A 307 26.05 -14.93 13.08
CA LYS A 307 25.50 -13.64 13.52
C LYS A 307 26.41 -12.47 13.10
N LYS A 308 27.73 -12.61 13.33
CA LYS A 308 28.73 -11.60 12.92
C LYS A 308 28.76 -11.41 11.40
N ALA A 309 28.68 -12.50 10.63
CA ALA A 309 28.66 -12.44 9.17
C ALA A 309 27.43 -11.68 8.65
N ILE A 310 26.24 -11.95 9.19
CA ILE A 310 25.00 -11.24 8.85
C ILE A 310 25.11 -9.75 9.19
N GLU A 311 25.65 -9.43 10.36
CA GLU A 311 25.85 -8.04 10.78
C GLU A 311 26.84 -7.31 9.85
N GLN A 312 27.94 -7.96 9.48
CA GLN A 312 28.91 -7.40 8.55
C GLN A 312 28.35 -7.24 7.13
N GLU A 313 27.50 -8.17 6.66
CA GLU A 313 26.75 -8.02 5.41
C GLU A 313 25.80 -6.81 5.46
N ASN A 314 25.09 -6.62 6.58
CA ASN A 314 24.21 -5.47 6.76
C ASN A 314 24.99 -4.15 6.77
N VAL A 315 26.15 -4.12 7.42
CA VAL A 315 27.05 -2.96 7.39
C VAL A 315 27.54 -2.67 5.97
N ASN A 316 28.02 -3.69 5.25
CA ASN A 316 28.46 -3.55 3.86
C ASN A 316 27.33 -3.07 2.95
N ARG A 317 26.10 -3.56 3.16
CA ARG A 317 24.90 -3.13 2.44
C ARG A 317 24.61 -1.66 2.69
N VAL A 318 24.67 -1.23 3.95
CA VAL A 318 24.48 0.17 4.33
C VAL A 318 25.56 1.06 3.70
N GLU A 319 26.84 0.67 3.79
CA GLU A 319 27.93 1.40 3.16
C GLU A 319 27.77 1.55 1.65
N ASN A 320 27.35 0.49 0.96
CA ASN A 320 27.10 0.53 -0.47
C ASN A 320 25.98 1.51 -0.83
N ILE A 321 24.91 1.57 -0.04
CA ILE A 321 23.82 2.54 -0.22
C ILE A 321 24.32 3.96 -0.01
N LEU A 322 25.16 4.20 0.99
CA LEU A 322 25.76 5.51 1.27
C LEU A 322 26.71 5.96 0.13
N LYS A 323 27.60 5.07 -0.32
CA LYS A 323 28.58 5.35 -1.39
C LYS A 323 27.90 5.67 -2.72
N GLN A 324 26.84 4.94 -3.08
CA GLN A 324 26.10 5.16 -4.32
C GLN A 324 25.35 6.50 -4.38
N ARG A 325 25.04 7.11 -3.23
CA ARG A 325 24.17 8.30 -3.15
C ARG A 325 24.87 9.54 -2.62
N GLY A 326 26.21 9.59 -2.68
CA GLY A 326 26.99 10.77 -2.35
C GLY A 326 27.05 11.11 -0.86
N GLY A 327 26.92 10.12 0.03
CA GLY A 327 27.20 10.27 1.47
C GLY A 327 26.15 11.00 2.32
N GLU A 328 25.22 11.77 1.72
CA GLU A 328 24.28 12.61 2.48
C GLU A 328 22.81 12.17 2.42
N HIS A 329 22.49 11.12 1.65
CA HIS A 329 21.10 10.80 1.31
C HIS A 329 20.58 9.51 1.96
N TYR A 330 19.93 9.66 3.11
CA TYR A 330 19.37 8.59 3.98
C TYR A 330 18.13 7.88 3.40
N GLN A 331 17.56 8.40 2.32
CA GLN A 331 16.35 7.86 1.72
C GLN A 331 16.66 6.47 1.16
N GLY A 332 16.11 5.41 1.76
CA GLY A 332 16.35 4.02 1.36
C GLY A 332 16.82 3.10 2.49
N LEU A 333 17.32 3.65 3.60
CA LEU A 333 17.55 2.90 4.83
C LEU A 333 16.27 2.81 5.68
N THR A 334 16.13 1.74 6.44
CA THR A 334 15.10 1.66 7.48
C THR A 334 15.47 2.59 8.64
N GLY A 335 14.48 3.13 9.35
CA GLY A 335 14.75 4.00 10.51
C GLY A 335 15.72 3.35 11.51
N ARG A 336 15.56 2.06 11.78
CA ARG A 336 16.48 1.27 12.63
C ARG A 336 17.91 1.22 12.09
N ALA A 337 18.09 0.97 10.79
CA ALA A 337 19.41 0.95 10.16
C ALA A 337 20.06 2.33 10.09
N ILE A 338 19.26 3.41 10.06
CA ILE A 338 19.77 4.77 10.24
C ILE A 338 20.30 4.87 11.68
N PHE A 339 19.46 4.60 12.69
CA PHE A 339 19.79 4.71 14.13
C PHE A 339 21.03 3.91 14.57
N GLU A 340 21.09 2.63 14.22
CA GLU A 340 22.19 1.73 14.57
C GLU A 340 23.52 2.12 13.88
N ASN A 341 23.45 2.89 12.79
CA ASN A 341 24.62 3.28 12.02
C ASN A 341 24.84 4.82 12.02
N ILE A 342 24.14 5.58 12.89
CA ILE A 342 24.20 7.06 12.96
C ILE A 342 25.65 7.55 13.09
N GLY A 343 26.46 6.92 13.95
CA GLY A 343 27.87 7.32 14.16
C GLY A 343 28.70 7.21 12.88
N ARG A 344 28.47 6.17 12.08
CA ARG A 344 29.14 6.00 10.77
C ARG A 344 28.59 6.91 9.68
N ILE A 345 27.31 7.28 9.76
CA ILE A 345 26.67 8.11 8.73
C ILE A 345 26.93 9.61 8.95
N SER A 346 26.98 10.08 10.20
CA SER A 346 27.02 11.51 10.52
C SER A 346 28.41 12.06 10.86
N GLY A 347 29.47 11.24 10.84
CA GLY A 347 30.82 11.66 11.24
C GLY A 347 30.95 12.15 12.69
N MET A 348 29.93 11.92 13.52
CA MET A 348 29.93 12.16 14.96
C MET A 348 30.34 10.85 15.64
N GLU A 349 31.65 10.64 15.70
CA GLU A 349 32.28 9.41 16.21
C GLU A 349 32.09 9.24 17.74
N ASP A 350 31.66 10.29 18.45
CA ASP A 350 31.76 10.35 19.92
C ASP A 350 30.46 10.09 20.70
N VAL A 351 29.34 9.68 20.07
CA VAL A 351 28.06 9.51 20.80
C VAL A 351 27.31 8.20 20.48
N ALA A 352 27.69 7.46 19.45
CA ALA A 352 26.91 6.32 18.98
C ALA A 352 27.71 5.01 18.94
N ALA A 353 28.23 4.57 20.09
CA ALA A 353 28.65 3.17 20.30
C ALA A 353 28.77 2.72 21.77
N GLU A 354 28.11 3.38 22.73
CA GLU A 354 27.97 2.86 24.09
C GLU A 354 26.49 2.75 24.51
N GLN A 355 25.64 2.26 23.60
CA GLN A 355 24.38 1.64 24.01
C GLN A 355 24.59 0.13 23.92
N ASP A 356 24.91 -0.43 25.09
CA ASP A 356 24.78 -1.84 25.45
C ASP A 356 25.41 -2.85 24.48
N LYS A 357 26.75 -2.90 24.45
CA LYS A 357 27.45 -4.18 24.25
C LYS A 357 27.09 -5.23 25.32
N GLU A 358 26.33 -4.85 26.34
CA GLU A 358 25.83 -5.70 27.43
C GLU A 358 24.50 -6.40 27.13
N GLU A 359 23.80 -6.08 26.03
CA GLU A 359 22.73 -6.96 25.48
C GLU A 359 23.31 -8.13 24.66
N VAL A 360 24.57 -8.48 24.92
CA VAL A 360 25.03 -9.85 24.86
C VAL A 360 24.26 -10.56 25.97
N ASP A 361 23.03 -11.00 25.63
CA ASP A 361 22.12 -11.95 26.31
C ASP A 361 22.57 -12.20 27.75
N GLU A 362 21.83 -11.83 28.79
CA GLU A 362 22.28 -12.04 30.19
C GLU A 362 22.70 -13.51 30.48
N TRP A 363 22.27 -14.46 29.64
CA TRP A 363 22.72 -15.85 29.49
C TRP A 363 24.17 -16.08 28.97
N LEU A 364 24.81 -15.08 28.34
CA LEU A 364 26.19 -15.03 27.84
C LEU A 364 27.20 -14.54 28.89
N LYS A 365 26.76 -14.05 30.05
CA LYS A 365 27.64 -13.86 31.22
C LYS A 365 28.14 -15.19 31.79
N ASN A 366 27.51 -16.31 31.43
CA ASN A 366 28.03 -17.67 31.64
C ASN A 366 29.16 -18.02 30.65
N ARG A 367 30.15 -17.12 30.55
CA ARG A 367 31.42 -17.31 29.84
C ARG A 367 32.41 -18.12 30.68
N GLU A 368 32.09 -18.32 31.96
CA GLU A 368 32.84 -19.12 32.91
C GLU A 368 32.54 -20.61 32.71
N ASP A 369 31.27 -20.97 32.48
CA ASP A 369 30.82 -22.37 32.27
C ASP A 369 31.53 -23.08 31.10
N ILE A 370 31.85 -22.38 30.01
CA ILE A 370 32.55 -23.00 28.86
C ILE A 370 34.02 -23.27 29.19
N LYS A 371 34.67 -22.35 29.91
CA LYS A 371 36.08 -22.51 30.30
C LYS A 371 36.25 -23.51 31.45
N GLU A 372 35.26 -23.61 32.33
CA GLU A 372 35.21 -24.63 33.37
C GLU A 372 34.99 -26.01 32.76
N VAL A 373 34.08 -26.16 31.80
CA VAL A 373 33.88 -27.46 31.12
C VAL A 373 35.07 -27.84 30.24
N GLU A 374 35.71 -26.90 29.54
CA GLU A 374 36.96 -27.18 28.80
C GLU A 374 38.07 -27.66 29.75
N LYS A 375 38.22 -27.02 30.92
CA LYS A 375 39.17 -27.44 31.97
C LYS A 375 38.81 -28.80 32.59
N GLU A 376 37.54 -29.10 32.82
CA GLU A 376 37.09 -30.40 33.33
C GLU A 376 37.29 -31.52 32.30
N THR A 377 37.13 -31.21 31.00
CA THR A 377 37.45 -32.16 29.92
C THR A 377 38.95 -32.38 29.78
N GLU A 378 39.78 -31.34 29.91
CA GLU A 378 41.25 -31.47 29.90
C GLU A 378 41.74 -32.26 31.13
N GLN A 379 41.20 -31.98 32.33
CA GLN A 379 41.53 -32.73 33.56
C GLN A 379 41.06 -34.19 33.56
N SER A 380 39.96 -34.52 32.89
CA SER A 380 39.49 -35.92 32.75
C SER A 380 40.22 -36.68 31.65
N THR A 381 40.81 -36.00 30.66
CA THR A 381 41.71 -36.63 29.67
C THR A 381 43.16 -36.79 30.16
N GLU A 382 43.56 -36.07 31.20
CA GLU A 382 44.90 -36.13 31.80
C GLU A 382 45.03 -37.05 33.02
N GLN A 383 43.96 -37.74 33.46
CA GLN A 383 44.13 -38.81 34.46
C GLN A 383 44.80 -40.01 33.78
N PRO A 384 46.04 -40.38 34.17
CA PRO A 384 46.68 -41.55 33.63
C PRO A 384 45.91 -42.78 34.11
N SER A 385 45.66 -43.70 33.17
CA SER A 385 45.24 -45.05 33.47
C SER A 385 46.37 -45.78 34.22
N ASP A 386 46.50 -45.51 35.51
CA ASP A 386 47.27 -46.33 36.44
C ASP A 386 46.30 -47.18 37.27
N ALA A 387 46.64 -48.48 37.35
CA ALA A 387 46.01 -49.57 38.10
C ALA A 387 44.77 -50.22 37.44
N GLU A 388 44.66 -51.53 37.26
CA GLU A 388 45.49 -52.70 37.62
C GLU A 388 45.02 -53.91 36.78
#